data_AF-A0A3P1SI67-F1
#
_entry.id   AF-A0A3P1SI67-F1
#
_cell.length_a   1.000
_cell.length_b   1.000
_cell.length_c   1.000
_cell.angle_alpha   90.00
_cell.angle_beta   90.00
_cell.angle_gamma   90.00
#
_symmetry.space_group_name_H-M   'P 1'
#
loop_
_entity.id
_entity.type
_entity.pdbx_description
1 polymer ?
#
loop_
_entity_poly.entity_id
_entity_poly.type
_entity_poly.pdbx_seq_one_letter_code
_entity_poly.pdbx_strand_id
1 'polypeptide(L)'
;MTHHVSRTIPRCLGMLQWQQVIFHGVVLTSLCLISSCAVTPSVELSDDDGLSQYQAVTPQSNVPLPESVNGEEDLPLDILDNPLKAEPSASYAQFNHDLTEYWLKYSGCMEDRGWPEQEVEDPFTPFVMIRLDGWFGRVEAFSADTRACFEQLGPEPQGPEPSVKSADELYDSYVAFHQCFTAKGYSLSDPPSRTVFRDDVLSAQVPWIPYAEAMKVFEAPTNRMRALYEMCPW
;
A
#
# COMPACT_ATOMS: atom_id res chain seq x y z
N MET A 1 25.07 46.96 -17.64
CA MET A 1 23.68 46.79 -17.18
C MET A 1 23.23 45.43 -17.67
N THR A 2 23.29 44.43 -16.80
CA THR A 2 23.00 43.03 -17.12
C THR A 2 21.99 42.56 -16.09
N HIS A 3 20.75 42.32 -16.53
CA HIS A 3 19.67 41.85 -15.67
C HIS A 3 19.79 40.34 -15.48
N HIS A 4 20.07 39.92 -14.24
CA HIS A 4 19.94 38.54 -13.81
C HIS A 4 18.45 38.24 -13.53
N VAL A 5 17.85 37.35 -14.30
CA VAL A 5 16.52 36.80 -14.03
C VAL A 5 16.72 35.49 -13.29
N SER A 6 16.35 35.46 -12.01
CA SER A 6 16.30 34.24 -11.20
C SER A 6 14.94 33.58 -11.39
N ARG A 7 14.91 32.33 -11.86
CA ARG A 7 13.68 31.53 -11.97
C ARG A 7 13.62 30.57 -10.79
N THR A 8 12.66 30.81 -9.90
CA THR A 8 12.30 29.90 -8.81
C THR A 8 11.40 28.80 -9.38
N ILE A 9 11.82 27.55 -9.26
CA ILE A 9 10.99 26.37 -9.59
C ILE A 9 10.29 25.92 -8.30
N PRO A 10 8.95 25.79 -8.27
CA PRO A 10 8.27 25.21 -7.12
C PRO A 10 8.47 23.69 -7.15
N ARG A 11 9.07 23.14 -6.09
CA ARG A 11 9.09 21.70 -5.79
C ARG A 11 7.79 21.35 -5.07
N CYS A 12 6.90 20.60 -5.73
CA CYS A 12 5.83 19.87 -5.05
C CYS A 12 6.37 18.48 -4.69
N LEU A 13 6.79 18.29 -3.44
CA LEU A 13 6.98 16.95 -2.87
C LEU A 13 5.62 16.47 -2.36
N GLY A 14 4.99 15.55 -3.11
CA GLY A 14 3.87 14.76 -2.62
C GLY A 14 4.39 13.52 -1.92
N MET A 15 4.45 13.54 -0.58
CA MET A 15 4.61 12.34 0.23
C MET A 15 3.30 11.55 0.19
N LEU A 16 3.30 10.39 -0.46
CA LEU A 16 2.21 9.42 -0.41
C LEU A 16 2.33 8.61 0.89
N GLN A 17 1.54 8.99 1.89
CA GLN A 17 1.43 8.26 3.15
C GLN A 17 0.27 7.25 3.01
N TRP A 18 0.58 5.96 2.94
CA TRP A 18 -0.43 4.89 2.95
C TRP A 18 -1.03 4.79 4.36
N GLN A 19 -2.20 5.39 4.59
CA GLN A 19 -2.96 5.21 5.83
C GLN A 19 -3.73 3.88 5.77
N GLN A 20 -3.38 2.95 6.64
CA GLN A 20 -4.19 1.77 6.96
C GLN A 20 -5.45 2.22 7.72
N VAL A 21 -6.63 2.00 7.14
CA VAL A 21 -7.90 2.25 7.80
C VAL A 21 -8.43 0.94 8.38
N ILE A 22 -8.37 0.81 9.70
CA ILE A 22 -8.99 -0.28 10.46
C ILE A 22 -10.41 0.15 10.84
N PHE A 23 -11.44 -0.51 10.30
CA PHE A 23 -12.82 -0.35 10.78
C PHE A 23 -13.24 -1.55 11.63
N HIS A 24 -13.57 -1.28 12.89
CA HIS A 24 -14.22 -2.21 13.80
C HIS A 24 -15.69 -2.43 13.40
N GLY A 25 -16.16 -3.67 13.55
CA GLY A 25 -17.38 -4.17 12.94
C GLY A 25 -18.70 -3.73 13.56
N VAL A 26 -19.75 -3.93 12.77
CA VAL A 26 -21.16 -4.03 13.20
C VAL A 26 -21.80 -5.15 12.39
N VAL A 27 -22.31 -6.16 13.10
CA VAL A 27 -23.08 -7.29 12.56
C VAL A 27 -24.54 -6.87 12.46
N LEU A 28 -25.13 -6.95 11.27
CA LEU A 28 -26.57 -6.78 11.04
C LEU A 28 -27.12 -8.06 10.41
N THR A 29 -27.70 -8.93 11.24
CA THR A 29 -28.54 -10.05 10.82
C THR A 29 -29.92 -9.52 10.40
N SER A 30 -30.30 -9.71 9.14
CA SER A 30 -31.68 -9.48 8.67
C SER A 30 -32.29 -10.78 8.16
N LEU A 31 -33.36 -11.20 8.85
CA LEU A 31 -34.21 -12.34 8.51
C LEU A 31 -35.17 -11.97 7.36
N CYS A 32 -35.14 -12.74 6.28
CA CYS A 32 -36.21 -12.75 5.28
C CYS A 32 -37.34 -13.70 5.70
N LEU A 33 -38.59 -13.19 5.72
CA LEU A 33 -39.80 -14.01 5.61
C LEU A 33 -40.84 -13.30 4.71
N ILE A 34 -41.06 -13.91 3.54
CA ILE A 34 -42.35 -14.28 2.91
C ILE A 34 -43.36 -13.18 2.48
N SER A 35 -43.48 -13.09 1.14
CA SER A 35 -44.70 -13.20 0.30
C SER A 35 -45.71 -12.06 0.13
N SER A 36 -45.94 -11.83 -1.18
CA SER A 36 -47.22 -11.61 -1.88
C SER A 36 -47.75 -10.19 -2.13
N CYS A 37 -47.98 -9.99 -3.44
CA CYS A 37 -49.04 -9.24 -4.12
C CYS A 37 -48.89 -7.74 -4.39
N ALA A 38 -48.72 -7.47 -5.70
CA ALA A 38 -49.22 -6.37 -6.53
C ALA A 38 -50.00 -5.22 -5.87
N VAL A 39 -49.60 -3.98 -6.16
CA VAL A 39 -50.39 -2.94 -6.86
C VAL A 39 -49.40 -1.82 -7.24
N THR A 40 -49.38 -1.42 -8.52
CA THR A 40 -48.70 -0.22 -9.01
C THR A 40 -49.54 1.03 -8.76
N PRO A 41 -48.99 2.08 -8.12
CA PRO A 41 -49.43 3.44 -8.35
C PRO A 41 -48.41 4.18 -9.23
N SER A 42 -48.92 4.84 -10.27
CA SER A 42 -48.18 5.86 -11.01
C SER A 42 -47.81 7.00 -10.05
N VAL A 43 -46.51 7.29 -9.94
CA VAL A 43 -45.99 8.45 -9.20
C VAL A 43 -45.45 9.44 -10.23
N GLU A 44 -45.98 10.65 -10.16
CA GLU A 44 -45.51 11.82 -10.91
C GLU A 44 -44.05 12.11 -10.53
N LEU A 45 -43.19 12.22 -11.56
CA LEU A 45 -41.82 12.71 -11.41
C LEU A 45 -41.88 14.15 -10.91
N SER A 46 -41.43 14.35 -9.68
CA SER A 46 -41.07 15.66 -9.13
C SER A 46 -39.55 15.78 -9.25
N ASP A 47 -39.07 16.74 -10.03
CA ASP A 47 -37.66 17.12 -10.07
C ASP A 47 -37.28 17.74 -8.72
N ASP A 48 -36.59 16.98 -7.87
CA ASP A 48 -36.06 17.46 -6.60
C ASP A 48 -34.53 17.60 -6.70
N ASP A 49 -34.10 18.86 -6.79
CA ASP A 49 -32.71 19.33 -6.71
C ASP A 49 -32.13 19.04 -5.32
N GLY A 50 -31.71 17.79 -5.10
CA GLY A 50 -31.13 17.30 -3.85
C GLY A 50 -29.60 17.17 -3.86
N LEU A 51 -28.87 18.05 -4.55
CA LEU A 51 -27.39 18.09 -4.52
C LEU A 51 -26.89 19.17 -3.55
N SER A 52 -27.09 18.96 -2.25
CA SER A 52 -26.32 19.69 -1.23
C SER A 52 -26.39 18.95 0.10
N GLN A 53 -25.22 18.75 0.73
CA GLN A 53 -24.97 18.23 2.09
C GLN A 53 -24.27 16.86 2.19
N TYR A 54 -23.20 16.65 1.42
CA TYR A 54 -22.06 15.92 1.98
C TYR A 54 -21.23 16.91 2.80
N GLN A 55 -21.63 17.15 4.05
CA GLN A 55 -20.74 17.76 5.03
C GLN A 55 -19.68 16.71 5.37
N ALA A 56 -18.41 17.05 5.11
CA ALA A 56 -17.27 16.26 5.56
C ALA A 56 -17.32 16.16 7.09
N VAL A 57 -17.81 15.03 7.61
CA VAL A 57 -17.69 14.70 9.02
C VAL A 57 -16.23 14.38 9.27
N THR A 58 -15.44 15.38 9.67
CA THR A 58 -14.11 15.14 10.25
C THR A 58 -14.33 14.32 11.53
N PRO A 59 -13.82 13.08 11.62
CA PRO A 59 -13.88 12.34 12.87
C PRO A 59 -12.97 13.06 13.87
N GLN A 60 -13.56 13.84 14.78
CA GLN A 60 -12.89 14.25 16.00
C GLN A 60 -12.77 13.02 16.89
N SER A 61 -11.79 12.17 16.58
CA SER A 61 -11.38 11.08 17.48
C SER A 61 -10.63 11.72 18.64
N ASN A 62 -11.39 12.20 19.63
CA ASN A 62 -10.86 12.60 20.95
C ASN A 62 -10.72 11.38 21.88
N VAL A 63 -10.56 10.17 21.33
CA VAL A 63 -10.27 8.98 22.13
C VAL A 63 -8.79 9.09 22.52
N PRO A 64 -8.46 9.26 23.81
CA PRO A 64 -7.07 9.20 24.25
C PRO A 64 -6.54 7.82 23.84
N LEU A 65 -5.52 7.80 23.00
CA LEU A 65 -4.76 6.58 22.76
C LEU A 65 -4.32 6.06 24.14
N PRO A 66 -4.56 4.78 24.46
CA PRO A 66 -4.13 4.23 25.73
C PRO A 66 -2.64 4.49 25.88
N GLU A 67 -2.23 5.16 26.96
CA GLU A 67 -0.81 5.28 27.32
C GLU A 67 -0.21 3.88 27.29
N SER A 68 0.89 3.69 26.55
CA SER A 68 1.54 2.38 26.38
C SER A 68 1.86 1.81 27.77
N VAL A 69 1.07 0.84 28.23
CA VAL A 69 1.09 0.36 29.62
C VAL A 69 2.36 -0.43 29.95
N ASN A 70 3.19 -0.74 28.95
CA ASN A 70 4.52 -1.30 29.13
C ASN A 70 5.48 -0.41 28.34
N GLY A 71 6.57 0.05 28.95
CA GLY A 71 7.58 0.91 28.30
C GLY A 71 8.40 0.21 27.21
N GLU A 72 7.74 -0.47 26.28
CA GLU A 72 8.32 -0.86 25.00
C GLU A 72 8.48 0.43 24.18
N GLU A 73 9.73 0.85 24.01
CA GLU A 73 10.07 1.92 23.07
C GLU A 73 9.78 1.41 21.66
N ASP A 74 8.77 1.97 21.00
CA ASP A 74 8.49 1.65 19.60
C ASP A 74 9.63 2.16 18.69
N LEU A 75 9.93 1.40 17.63
CA LEU A 75 10.80 1.92 16.56
C LEU A 75 10.17 3.16 15.91
N PRO A 76 10.95 4.19 15.57
CA PRO A 76 10.46 5.31 14.78
C PRO A 76 9.81 4.82 13.48
N LEU A 77 8.63 5.35 13.14
CA LEU A 77 7.88 4.95 11.94
C LEU A 77 8.67 5.18 10.63
N ASP A 78 9.63 6.09 10.66
CA ASP A 78 10.48 6.50 9.55
C ASP A 78 11.87 5.84 9.57
N ILE A 79 12.11 4.87 10.45
CA ILE A 79 13.45 4.26 10.59
C ILE A 79 13.95 3.64 9.29
N LEU A 80 13.05 3.15 8.43
CA LEU A 80 13.38 2.58 7.13
C LEU A 80 13.28 3.59 5.97
N ASP A 81 12.96 4.86 6.22
CA ASP A 81 12.90 5.87 5.16
C ASP A 81 14.31 6.39 4.83
N ASN A 82 14.92 5.83 3.78
CA ASN A 82 16.19 6.34 3.27
C ASN A 82 15.93 7.67 2.52
N PRO A 83 16.54 8.80 2.93
CA PRO A 83 16.33 10.09 2.27
C PRO A 83 16.87 10.15 0.83
N LEU A 84 17.78 9.24 0.46
CA LEU A 84 18.31 9.13 -0.90
C LEU A 84 17.44 8.14 -1.68
N LYS A 85 16.81 8.61 -2.75
CA LYS A 85 16.02 7.78 -3.67
C LYS A 85 16.74 7.65 -5.01
N ALA A 86 16.76 6.45 -5.58
CA ALA A 86 17.32 6.18 -6.89
C ALA A 86 16.43 6.77 -8.00
N GLU A 87 16.93 6.75 -9.24
CA GLU A 87 16.09 7.01 -10.40
C GLU A 87 14.98 5.94 -10.52
N PRO A 88 13.80 6.29 -11.07
CA PRO A 88 12.73 5.31 -11.29
C PRO A 88 13.20 4.11 -12.13
N SER A 89 12.80 2.91 -11.71
CA SER A 89 13.13 1.67 -12.42
C SER A 89 12.48 1.60 -13.80
N ALA A 90 13.04 0.84 -14.74
CA ALA A 90 12.44 0.70 -16.07
C ALA A 90 11.16 -0.16 -16.09
N SER A 91 10.95 -0.97 -15.05
CA SER A 91 9.80 -1.86 -14.87
C SER A 91 9.64 -2.26 -13.39
N TYR A 92 8.47 -2.78 -13.03
CA TYR A 92 8.25 -3.36 -11.69
C TYR A 92 9.13 -4.59 -11.43
N ALA A 93 9.40 -5.41 -12.44
CA ALA A 93 10.30 -6.57 -12.28
C ALA A 93 11.72 -6.14 -11.90
N GLN A 94 12.24 -5.10 -12.56
CA GLN A 94 13.53 -4.51 -12.20
C GLN A 94 13.49 -3.90 -10.80
N PHE A 95 12.44 -3.15 -10.48
CA PHE A 95 12.28 -2.57 -9.14
C PHE A 95 12.30 -3.63 -8.03
N ASN A 96 11.53 -4.72 -8.17
CA ASN A 96 11.48 -5.79 -7.16
C ASN A 96 12.84 -6.46 -6.99
N HIS A 97 13.58 -6.65 -8.09
CA HIS A 97 14.94 -7.18 -8.05
C HIS A 97 15.89 -6.23 -7.31
N ASP A 98 15.94 -4.96 -7.71
CA ASP A 98 16.84 -3.98 -7.12
C ASP A 98 16.51 -3.73 -5.65
N LEU A 99 15.22 -3.73 -5.28
CA LEU A 99 14.75 -3.61 -3.90
C LEU A 99 15.16 -4.81 -3.04
N THR A 100 15.09 -6.02 -3.58
CA THR A 100 15.57 -7.23 -2.89
C THR A 100 17.07 -7.15 -2.61
N GLU A 101 17.86 -6.82 -3.64
CA GLU A 101 19.30 -6.65 -3.50
C GLU A 101 19.66 -5.52 -2.51
N TYR A 102 18.86 -4.46 -2.49
CA TYR A 102 19.00 -3.37 -1.52
C TYR A 102 18.77 -3.86 -0.09
N TRP A 103 17.70 -4.62 0.17
CA TRP A 103 17.43 -5.16 1.51
C TRP A 103 18.45 -6.20 1.97
N LEU A 104 18.96 -7.04 1.06
CA LEU A 104 20.03 -7.99 1.38
C LEU A 104 21.31 -7.27 1.81
N LYS A 105 21.68 -6.18 1.11
CA LYS A 105 22.83 -5.34 1.50
C LYS A 105 22.62 -4.65 2.85
N TYR A 106 21.39 -4.19 3.12
CA TYR A 106 21.07 -3.58 4.40
C TYR A 106 21.20 -4.59 5.53
N SER A 107 20.65 -5.79 5.35
CA SER A 107 20.73 -6.88 6.31
C SER A 107 22.19 -7.23 6.64
N GLY A 108 23.04 -7.39 5.62
CA GLY A 108 24.48 -7.61 5.82
C GLY A 108 25.19 -6.47 6.55
N CYS A 109 24.85 -5.21 6.26
CA CYS A 109 25.41 -4.06 6.98
C CYS A 109 25.00 -4.04 8.46
N MET A 110 23.76 -4.41 8.77
CA MET A 110 23.28 -4.52 10.14
C MET A 110 23.97 -5.67 10.88
N GLU A 111 24.17 -6.81 10.22
CA GLU A 111 24.93 -7.94 10.77
C GLU A 111 26.38 -7.54 11.09
N ASP A 112 27.06 -6.85 10.18
CA ASP A 112 28.43 -6.34 10.37
C ASP A 112 28.54 -5.38 11.57
N ARG A 113 27.43 -4.74 11.96
CA ARG A 113 27.33 -3.86 13.14
C ARG A 113 26.95 -4.59 14.43
N GLY A 114 26.79 -5.92 14.38
CA GLY A 114 26.48 -6.75 15.54
C GLY A 114 24.99 -6.85 15.86
N TRP A 115 24.12 -6.54 14.90
CA TRP A 115 22.70 -6.87 14.97
C TRP A 115 22.46 -8.29 14.43
N PRO A 116 21.37 -8.96 14.81
CA PRO A 116 20.96 -10.18 14.10
C PRO A 116 20.78 -9.92 12.60
N GLU A 117 20.92 -10.95 11.79
CA GLU A 117 20.54 -10.88 10.37
C GLU A 117 19.07 -10.50 10.25
N GLN A 118 18.77 -9.46 9.46
CA GLN A 118 17.41 -9.00 9.20
C GLN A 118 16.82 -9.85 8.06
N GLU A 119 15.67 -10.48 8.25
CA GLU A 119 15.12 -11.39 7.24
C GLU A 119 14.52 -10.61 6.07
N VAL A 120 14.98 -10.90 4.85
CA VAL A 120 14.32 -10.42 3.62
C VAL A 120 13.26 -11.44 3.23
N GLU A 121 12.00 -11.10 3.50
CA GLU A 121 10.85 -11.93 3.18
C GLU A 121 10.42 -11.70 1.73
N ASP A 122 10.05 -12.79 1.05
CA ASP A 122 9.52 -12.78 -0.31
C ASP A 122 10.42 -12.09 -1.36
N PRO A 123 11.70 -12.51 -1.45
CA PRO A 123 12.67 -11.88 -2.34
C PRO A 123 12.25 -11.99 -3.81
N PHE A 124 12.54 -10.95 -4.57
CA PHE A 124 12.26 -10.80 -6.01
C PHE A 124 10.77 -10.76 -6.38
N THR A 125 9.90 -10.45 -5.42
CA THR A 125 8.45 -10.35 -5.62
C THR A 125 7.93 -8.92 -5.39
N PRO A 126 6.69 -8.60 -5.82
CA PRO A 126 6.05 -7.31 -5.53
C PRO A 126 5.80 -7.00 -4.04
N PHE A 127 6.05 -7.95 -3.14
CA PHE A 127 5.80 -7.84 -1.70
C PHE A 127 7.06 -8.16 -0.89
N VAL A 128 8.25 -8.00 -1.51
CA VAL A 128 9.52 -8.05 -0.79
C VAL A 128 9.48 -7.08 0.38
N MET A 129 9.81 -7.58 1.57
CA MET A 129 9.81 -6.81 2.81
C MET A 129 10.98 -7.24 3.68
N ILE A 130 11.34 -6.38 4.63
CA ILE A 130 12.38 -6.67 5.60
C ILE A 130 11.78 -6.78 6.99
N ARG A 131 12.07 -7.89 7.67
CA ARG A 131 11.68 -8.09 9.07
C ARG A 131 12.81 -7.68 9.98
N LEU A 132 12.54 -6.67 10.79
CA LEU A 132 13.53 -6.15 11.73
C LEU A 132 13.58 -6.96 13.03
N ASP A 133 14.78 -7.22 13.53
CA ASP A 133 15.00 -7.98 14.77
C ASP A 133 16.17 -7.43 15.61
N GLY A 134 16.15 -7.73 16.91
CA GLY A 134 17.24 -7.43 17.85
C GLY A 134 17.31 -5.99 18.35
N TRP A 135 16.35 -5.14 17.96
CA TRP A 135 16.28 -3.72 18.33
C TRP A 135 15.74 -3.45 19.74
N PHE A 136 14.98 -4.39 20.31
CA PHE A 136 14.34 -4.25 21.63
C PHE A 136 15.35 -3.86 22.72
N GLY A 137 15.07 -2.78 23.44
CA GLY A 137 15.94 -2.23 24.50
C GLY A 137 17.21 -1.54 24.00
N ARG A 138 17.37 -1.36 22.68
CA ARG A 138 18.52 -0.68 22.04
C ARG A 138 18.07 0.19 20.84
N VAL A 139 16.89 0.81 20.91
CA VAL A 139 16.26 1.55 19.79
C VAL A 139 17.16 2.66 19.24
N GLU A 140 17.77 3.47 20.11
CA GLU A 140 18.65 4.56 19.68
C GLU A 140 19.87 4.06 18.91
N ALA A 141 20.52 2.99 19.41
CA ALA A 141 21.66 2.37 18.75
C ALA A 141 21.27 1.75 17.41
N PHE A 142 20.14 1.03 17.37
CA PHE A 142 19.61 0.42 16.15
C PHE A 142 19.28 1.48 15.08
N SER A 143 18.71 2.61 15.51
CA SER A 143 18.37 3.73 14.62
C SER A 143 19.60 4.48 14.11
N ALA A 144 20.65 4.61 14.93
CA ALA A 144 21.93 5.18 14.50
C ALA A 144 22.62 4.30 13.46
N ASP A 145 22.65 2.99 13.70
CA ASP A 145 23.26 2.02 12.80
C ASP A 145 22.48 1.87 11.50
N THR A 146 21.15 1.85 11.54
CA THR A 146 20.29 1.85 10.35
C THR A 146 20.60 3.03 9.44
N ARG A 147 20.67 4.25 9.98
CA ARG A 147 21.00 5.45 9.19
C ARG A 147 22.39 5.35 8.57
N ALA A 148 23.37 4.90 9.35
CA ALA A 148 24.73 4.76 8.85
C ALA A 148 24.85 3.65 7.78
N CYS A 149 24.02 2.60 7.84
CA CYS A 149 23.90 1.61 6.77
C CYS A 149 23.27 2.23 5.51
N PHE A 150 22.19 3.00 5.61
CA PHE A 150 21.61 3.69 4.45
C PHE A 150 22.58 4.65 3.76
N GLU A 151 23.40 5.38 4.52
CA GLU A 151 24.47 6.22 3.96
C GLU A 151 25.49 5.41 3.14
N GLN A 152 25.79 4.16 3.53
CA GLN A 152 26.71 3.26 2.83
C GLN A 152 26.08 2.59 1.61
N LEU A 153 24.80 2.19 1.71
CA LEU A 153 24.08 1.51 0.64
C LEU A 153 23.84 2.43 -0.58
N GLY A 154 23.68 3.72 -0.34
CA GLY A 154 23.33 4.70 -1.35
C GLY A 154 21.81 4.82 -1.55
N PRO A 155 21.35 5.25 -2.73
CA PRO A 155 19.93 5.55 -2.94
C PRO A 155 19.04 4.29 -2.93
N GLU A 156 17.89 4.39 -2.27
CA GLU A 156 16.86 3.35 -2.25
C GLU A 156 16.20 3.22 -3.64
N PRO A 157 16.06 2.00 -4.19
CA PRO A 157 15.35 1.75 -5.43
C PRO A 157 13.96 2.38 -5.45
N GLN A 158 13.56 2.88 -6.61
CA GLN A 158 12.23 3.45 -6.81
C GLN A 158 11.46 2.64 -7.84
N GLY A 159 10.15 2.53 -7.65
CA GLY A 159 9.24 1.95 -8.64
C GLY A 159 9.33 2.70 -9.98
N PRO A 160 8.80 2.11 -11.05
CA PRO A 160 8.75 2.79 -12.34
C PRO A 160 7.90 4.07 -12.24
N GLU A 161 8.27 5.08 -13.04
CA GLU A 161 7.48 6.31 -13.12
C GLU A 161 6.04 5.98 -13.58
N PRO A 162 5.01 6.60 -12.97
CA PRO A 162 3.63 6.44 -13.43
C PRO A 162 3.52 6.89 -14.89
N SER A 163 3.13 5.95 -15.75
CA SER A 163 2.98 6.17 -17.18
C SER A 163 1.85 5.29 -17.70
N VAL A 164 1.35 5.60 -18.91
CA VAL A 164 0.36 4.74 -19.58
C VAL A 164 0.87 3.30 -19.66
N LYS A 165 2.15 3.12 -20.01
CA LYS A 165 2.77 1.81 -20.16
C LYS A 165 2.83 1.05 -18.82
N SER A 166 3.35 1.67 -17.76
CA SER A 166 3.46 1.03 -16.45
C SER A 166 2.08 0.73 -15.84
N ALA A 167 1.08 1.59 -16.08
CA ALA A 167 -0.29 1.34 -15.68
C ALA A 167 -0.94 0.17 -16.45
N ASP A 168 -0.69 0.07 -17.76
CA ASP A 168 -1.21 -1.04 -18.57
C ASP A 168 -0.59 -2.38 -18.17
N GLU A 169 0.72 -2.42 -17.91
CA GLU A 169 1.42 -3.59 -17.39
C GLU A 169 0.88 -4.02 -16.01
N LEU A 170 0.64 -3.06 -15.12
CA LEU A 170 0.07 -3.32 -13.81
C LEU A 170 -1.36 -3.86 -13.91
N TYR A 171 -2.20 -3.28 -14.79
CA TYR A 171 -3.55 -3.76 -15.03
C TYR A 171 -3.57 -5.22 -15.52
N ASP A 172 -2.66 -5.57 -16.44
CA ASP A 172 -2.54 -6.93 -16.95
C ASP A 172 -2.19 -7.93 -15.85
N SER A 173 -1.24 -7.57 -14.96
CA SER A 173 -0.88 -8.41 -13.81
C SER A 173 -2.07 -8.61 -12.86
N TYR A 174 -2.87 -7.57 -12.61
CA TYR A 174 -4.01 -7.64 -11.69
C TYR A 174 -5.17 -8.45 -12.28
N VAL A 175 -5.43 -8.30 -13.58
CA VAL A 175 -6.43 -9.14 -14.26
C VAL A 175 -5.99 -10.60 -14.26
N ALA A 176 -4.70 -10.89 -14.47
CA ALA A 176 -4.18 -12.25 -14.39
C ALA A 176 -4.36 -12.86 -12.98
N PHE A 177 -4.03 -12.11 -11.93
CA PHE A 177 -4.31 -12.51 -10.55
C PHE A 177 -5.79 -12.80 -10.32
N HIS A 178 -6.67 -11.85 -10.69
CA HIS A 178 -8.11 -11.98 -10.54
C HIS A 178 -8.63 -13.25 -11.22
N GLN A 179 -8.27 -13.47 -12.48
CA GLN A 179 -8.69 -14.65 -13.24
C GLN A 179 -8.23 -15.96 -12.58
N CYS A 180 -6.98 -16.02 -12.11
CA CYS A 180 -6.48 -17.19 -11.39
C CYS A 180 -7.23 -17.41 -10.08
N PHE A 181 -7.47 -16.36 -9.30
CA PHE A 181 -8.10 -16.45 -8.00
C PHE A 181 -9.58 -16.85 -8.12
N THR A 182 -10.29 -16.28 -9.09
CA THR A 182 -11.66 -16.69 -9.43
C THR A 182 -11.76 -18.12 -9.92
N ALA A 183 -10.78 -18.60 -10.72
CA ALA A 183 -10.73 -19.99 -11.17
C ALA A 183 -10.56 -20.99 -10.01
N LYS A 184 -10.08 -20.56 -8.86
CA LYS A 184 -9.98 -21.37 -7.62
C LYS A 184 -11.25 -21.32 -6.76
N GLY A 185 -12.30 -20.64 -7.23
CA GLY A 185 -13.61 -20.59 -6.59
C GLY A 185 -13.80 -19.42 -5.63
N TYR A 186 -12.88 -18.46 -5.59
CA TYR A 186 -13.03 -17.24 -4.80
C TYR A 186 -13.77 -16.15 -5.58
N SER A 187 -14.51 -15.30 -4.89
CA SER A 187 -15.18 -14.14 -5.50
C SER A 187 -14.42 -12.86 -5.18
N LEU A 188 -14.07 -12.10 -6.21
CA LEU A 188 -13.51 -10.75 -6.12
C LEU A 188 -14.40 -9.79 -6.90
N SER A 189 -14.19 -8.48 -6.76
CA SER A 189 -14.85 -7.49 -7.61
C SER A 189 -14.36 -7.61 -9.06
N ASP A 190 -15.27 -7.37 -10.02
CA ASP A 190 -14.92 -7.36 -11.43
C ASP A 190 -13.90 -6.24 -11.74
N PRO A 191 -12.93 -6.48 -12.64
CA PRO A 191 -11.96 -5.46 -13.01
C PRO A 191 -12.66 -4.24 -13.63
N PRO A 192 -12.24 -3.00 -13.30
CA PRO A 192 -12.70 -1.82 -14.02
C PRO A 192 -12.20 -1.85 -15.46
N SER A 193 -12.69 -0.93 -16.30
CA SER A 193 -12.07 -0.75 -17.63
C SER A 193 -10.60 -0.34 -17.49
N ARG A 194 -9.76 -0.77 -18.43
CA ARG A 194 -8.33 -0.38 -18.48
C ARG A 194 -8.13 1.13 -18.44
N THR A 195 -8.98 1.89 -19.13
CA THR A 195 -8.94 3.36 -19.12
C THR A 195 -9.15 3.91 -17.71
N VAL A 196 -10.18 3.44 -16.99
CA VAL A 196 -10.45 3.88 -15.62
C VAL A 196 -9.28 3.55 -14.71
N PHE A 197 -8.78 2.31 -14.76
CA PHE A 197 -7.63 1.90 -13.95
C PHE A 197 -6.39 2.78 -14.20
N ARG A 198 -6.08 3.04 -15.48
CA ARG A 198 -4.94 3.87 -15.86
C ARG A 198 -5.11 5.30 -15.34
N ASP A 199 -6.30 5.86 -15.47
CA ASP A 199 -6.58 7.22 -15.02
C ASP A 199 -6.44 7.31 -13.48
N ASP A 200 -6.83 6.26 -12.73
CA ASP A 200 -6.61 6.16 -11.29
C ASP A 200 -5.11 6.16 -10.95
N VAL A 201 -4.31 5.31 -11.60
CA VAL A 201 -2.84 5.23 -11.41
C VAL A 201 -2.17 6.57 -11.71
N LEU A 202 -2.51 7.20 -12.83
CA LEU A 202 -1.88 8.46 -13.27
C LEU A 202 -2.32 9.67 -12.44
N SER A 203 -3.51 9.62 -11.84
CA SER A 203 -4.00 10.66 -10.94
C SER A 203 -3.62 10.44 -9.48
N ALA A 204 -2.79 9.43 -9.20
CA ALA A 204 -2.39 9.01 -7.85
C ALA A 204 -3.60 8.68 -6.94
N GLN A 205 -4.72 8.25 -7.53
CA GLN A 205 -5.82 7.64 -6.80
C GLN A 205 -5.50 6.18 -6.53
N VAL A 206 -6.21 5.57 -5.56
CA VAL A 206 -6.05 4.15 -5.28
C VAL A 206 -6.71 3.36 -6.41
N PRO A 207 -5.94 2.62 -7.24
CA PRO A 207 -6.54 1.84 -8.31
C PRO A 207 -7.23 0.59 -7.74
N TRP A 208 -7.94 -0.14 -8.59
CA TRP A 208 -8.44 -1.47 -8.24
C TRP A 208 -7.28 -2.43 -7.92
N ILE A 209 -7.26 -3.05 -6.74
CA ILE A 209 -6.16 -3.93 -6.31
C ILE A 209 -6.76 -5.28 -5.87
N PRO A 210 -6.84 -6.28 -6.76
CA PRO A 210 -7.59 -7.51 -6.48
C PRO A 210 -6.96 -8.36 -5.38
N TYR A 211 -5.64 -8.34 -5.21
CA TYR A 211 -5.00 -9.06 -4.10
C TYR A 211 -5.30 -8.43 -2.74
N ALA A 212 -5.58 -7.12 -2.67
CA ALA A 212 -6.01 -6.46 -1.44
C ALA A 212 -7.43 -6.89 -1.03
N GLU A 213 -8.30 -7.16 -2.00
CA GLU A 213 -9.59 -7.82 -1.76
C GLU A 213 -9.41 -9.28 -1.38
N ALA A 214 -8.52 -10.00 -2.08
CA ALA A 214 -8.19 -11.38 -1.77
C ALA A 214 -7.74 -11.55 -0.32
N MET A 215 -6.93 -10.64 0.22
CA MET A 215 -6.53 -10.66 1.64
C MET A 215 -7.70 -10.59 2.64
N LYS A 216 -8.86 -10.05 2.22
CA LYS A 216 -10.06 -9.94 3.06
C LYS A 216 -10.90 -11.22 3.03
N VAL A 217 -10.95 -11.88 1.87
CA VAL A 217 -11.74 -13.11 1.68
C VAL A 217 -10.94 -14.38 1.96
N PHE A 218 -9.62 -14.31 1.81
CA PHE A 218 -8.71 -15.42 2.05
C PHE A 218 -8.28 -15.42 3.52
N GLU A 219 -8.89 -16.31 4.29
CA GLU A 219 -8.56 -16.56 5.69
C GLU A 219 -7.23 -17.33 5.81
N ALA A 220 -6.11 -16.71 5.43
CA ALA A 220 -4.78 -17.26 5.68
C ALA A 220 -4.20 -16.77 7.02
N PRO A 221 -3.31 -17.56 7.65
CA PRO A 221 -2.52 -17.12 8.80
C PRO A 221 -1.53 -16.01 8.42
N THR A 222 -0.69 -15.62 9.38
CA THR A 222 0.22 -14.44 9.43
C THR A 222 1.08 -14.12 8.19
N ASN A 223 1.13 -14.97 7.16
CA ASN A 223 1.87 -14.79 5.90
C ASN A 223 0.95 -14.72 4.66
N ARG A 224 -0.21 -14.03 4.78
CA ARG A 224 -1.27 -14.01 3.76
C ARG A 224 -0.79 -13.69 2.34
N MET A 225 0.12 -12.73 2.18
CA MET A 225 0.56 -12.29 0.85
C MET A 225 1.37 -13.36 0.11
N ARG A 226 2.32 -14.02 0.78
CA ARG A 226 3.07 -15.15 0.20
C ARG A 226 2.14 -16.26 -0.28
N ALA A 227 1.21 -16.67 0.58
CA ALA A 227 0.25 -17.73 0.25
C ALA A 227 -0.63 -17.36 -0.96
N LEU A 228 -1.04 -16.09 -1.07
CA LEU A 228 -1.77 -15.60 -2.23
C LEU A 228 -0.93 -15.62 -3.51
N TYR A 229 0.34 -15.22 -3.43
CA TYR A 229 1.25 -15.24 -4.58
C TYR A 229 1.62 -16.64 -5.04
N GLU A 230 1.95 -17.55 -4.13
CA GLU A 230 2.19 -18.96 -4.46
C GLU A 230 0.96 -19.60 -5.12
N MET A 231 -0.24 -19.17 -4.70
CA MET A 231 -1.49 -19.64 -5.27
C MET A 231 -1.71 -19.11 -6.69
N CYS A 232 -1.48 -17.81 -6.90
CA CYS A 232 -1.70 -17.10 -8.15
C CYS A 232 -0.61 -16.04 -8.35
N PRO A 233 0.53 -16.36 -9.00
CA PRO A 233 1.59 -15.39 -9.22
C PRO A 233 1.16 -14.26 -10.16
N TRP A 234 1.62 -13.04 -9.91
CA TRP A 234 1.37 -11.84 -10.74
C TRP A 234 2.60 -10.95 -10.91
#